data_AF-A0A6P6SNL5-F1
#
_entry.id   AF-A0A6P6SNL5-F1
#
_cell.length_a   1.000
_cell.length_b   1.000
_cell.length_c   1.000
_cell.angle_alpha   90.00
_cell.angle_beta   90.00
_cell.angle_gamma   90.00
#
_symmetry.space_group_name_H-M   'P 1'
#
loop_
_entity.id
_entity.type
_entity.pdbx_description
1 polymer ?
#
loop_
_entity_poly.entity_id
_entity_poly.type
_entity_poly.pdbx_seq_one_letter_code
_entity_poly.pdbx_strand_id
1 'polypeptide(L)'
;MIGAIRAMNSGLSVDNYCSVVTVGRKTWATKGEELEAAKMEFIETYKILEGELGDKPYFGGENFGYLDVALIPFYSWFYAYEIFGNFNIETQCPKIVAWAKRCMKRASVSKSLADFHKVHEYALKLRKKHGID
;
A
#
# COMPACT_ATOMS: atom_id res chain seq x y z
N MET A 1 11.72 20.94 -15.62
CA MET A 1 10.97 20.34 -16.75
C MET A 1 10.86 18.81 -16.70
N ILE A 2 11.41 18.11 -15.70
CA ILE A 2 11.27 16.64 -15.59
C ILE A 2 9.95 16.23 -14.89
N GLY A 3 9.42 17.07 -13.98
CA GLY A 3 8.18 16.79 -13.24
C GLY A 3 6.88 16.77 -14.07
N ALA A 4 6.90 17.29 -15.31
CA ALA A 4 5.70 17.37 -16.16
C ALA A 4 5.57 16.17 -17.12
N ILE A 5 6.64 15.40 -17.36
CA ILE A 5 6.60 14.29 -18.31
C ILE A 5 5.95 13.03 -17.71
N ARG A 6 5.95 12.90 -16.38
CA ARG A 6 5.24 11.79 -15.71
C ARG A 6 3.72 11.95 -15.71
N ALA A 7 3.20 13.13 -16.03
CA ALA A 7 1.77 13.42 -16.06
C ALA A 7 1.08 13.09 -17.40
N MET A 8 1.82 12.61 -18.42
CA MET A 8 1.31 12.39 -19.78
C MET A 8 1.21 10.92 -20.22
N ASN A 9 1.14 9.97 -19.29
CA ASN A 9 0.71 8.60 -19.62
C ASN A 9 -0.66 8.34 -19.00
N SER A 10 -1.69 8.55 -19.82
CA SER A 10 -3.11 8.29 -19.56
C SER A 10 -3.46 6.78 -19.47
N GLY A 11 -2.67 6.01 -18.70
CA GLY A 11 -2.87 4.59 -18.37
C GLY A 11 -3.22 4.35 -16.89
N LEU A 12 -3.94 5.29 -16.29
CA LEU A 12 -4.16 5.54 -14.85
C LEU A 12 -4.91 4.47 -14.02
N SER A 13 -4.69 3.17 -14.23
CA SER A 13 -5.15 2.15 -13.27
C SER A 13 -4.20 0.97 -13.06
N VAL A 14 -3.47 0.54 -14.08
CA VAL A 14 -2.55 -0.61 -13.99
C VAL A 14 -1.19 -0.18 -13.45
N ASP A 15 -0.71 1.00 -13.84
CA ASP A 15 0.60 1.51 -13.44
C ASP A 15 0.67 1.82 -11.94
N ASN A 16 -0.43 2.30 -11.35
CA ASN A 16 -0.53 2.54 -9.91
C ASN A 16 -0.55 1.24 -9.11
N TYR A 17 -1.30 0.23 -9.57
CA TYR A 17 -1.33 -1.09 -8.93
C TYR A 17 0.05 -1.76 -8.97
N CYS A 18 0.72 -1.73 -10.12
CA CYS A 18 2.08 -2.27 -10.27
C CYS A 18 3.07 -1.58 -9.31
N SER A 19 2.94 -0.26 -9.17
CA SER A 19 3.75 0.54 -8.25
C SER A 19 3.50 0.13 -6.79
N VAL A 20 2.24 -0.02 -6.36
CA VAL A 20 1.87 -0.46 -5.00
C VAL A 20 2.47 -1.83 -4.66
N VAL A 21 2.36 -2.81 -5.58
CA VAL A 21 2.94 -4.14 -5.42
C VAL A 21 4.46 -4.04 -5.26
N THR A 22 5.10 -3.23 -6.10
CA THR A 22 6.56 -3.09 -6.14
C THR A 22 7.09 -2.43 -4.87
N VAL A 23 6.56 -1.27 -4.49
CA VAL A 23 7.03 -0.54 -3.30
C VAL A 23 6.72 -1.31 -2.02
N GLY A 24 5.51 -1.90 -1.90
CA GLY A 24 5.15 -2.73 -0.76
C GLY A 24 6.10 -3.92 -0.61
N ARG A 25 6.41 -4.63 -1.72
CA ARG A 25 7.38 -5.72 -1.71
C ARG A 25 8.75 -5.26 -1.23
N LYS A 26 9.28 -4.16 -1.78
CA LYS A 26 10.58 -3.64 -1.38
C LYS A 26 10.58 -3.32 0.13
N THR A 27 9.55 -2.66 0.65
CA THR A 27 9.47 -2.29 2.08
C THR A 27 9.63 -3.48 3.04
N TRP A 28 9.07 -4.66 2.73
CA TRP A 28 9.25 -5.84 3.60
C TRP A 28 10.39 -6.76 3.17
N ALA A 29 10.94 -6.64 1.96
CA ALA A 29 11.91 -7.60 1.42
C ALA A 29 13.33 -7.04 1.24
N THR A 30 13.60 -5.79 1.61
CA THR A 30 14.94 -5.17 1.51
C THR A 30 15.46 -4.72 2.88
N LYS A 31 16.69 -4.18 2.91
CA LYS A 31 17.37 -3.62 4.10
C LYS A 31 18.34 -2.50 3.71
N GLY A 32 18.82 -1.75 4.69
CA GLY A 32 19.82 -0.69 4.48
C GLY A 32 19.29 0.43 3.57
N GLU A 33 20.16 0.95 2.71
CA GLU A 33 19.83 2.08 1.81
C GLU A 33 18.66 1.78 0.87
N GLU A 34 18.52 0.54 0.39
CA GLU A 34 17.42 0.14 -0.49
C GLU A 34 16.07 0.20 0.22
N LEU A 35 16.03 -0.11 1.52
CA LEU A 35 14.82 0.00 2.34
C LEU A 35 14.41 1.46 2.57
N GLU A 36 15.38 2.35 2.83
CA GLU A 36 15.10 3.78 2.99
C GLU A 36 14.57 4.40 1.69
N ALA A 37 15.16 4.04 0.55
CA ALA A 37 14.64 4.44 -0.77
C ALA A 37 13.22 3.90 -1.01
N ALA A 38 12.99 2.61 -0.70
CA ALA A 38 11.67 1.99 -0.85
C ALA A 38 10.60 2.63 0.03
N LYS A 39 10.95 3.05 1.25
CA LYS A 39 10.05 3.80 2.14
C LYS A 39 9.65 5.15 1.55
N MET A 40 10.60 5.89 0.97
CA MET A 40 10.29 7.16 0.29
C MET A 40 9.36 6.95 -0.91
N GLU A 41 9.68 5.97 -1.76
CA GLU A 41 8.83 5.57 -2.91
C GLU A 41 7.44 5.11 -2.47
N PHE A 42 7.35 4.36 -1.38
CA PHE A 42 6.07 3.91 -0.80
C PHE A 42 5.22 5.11 -0.41
N ILE A 43 5.76 6.04 0.38
CA ILE A 43 5.03 7.21 0.85
C ILE A 43 4.58 8.08 -0.33
N GLU A 44 5.43 8.29 -1.33
CA GLU A 44 5.06 9.04 -2.55
C GLU A 44 3.92 8.34 -3.30
N THR A 45 4.03 7.03 -3.51
CA THR A 45 3.02 6.22 -4.20
C THR A 45 1.67 6.32 -3.49
N TYR A 46 1.65 6.16 -2.17
CA TYR A 46 0.39 6.23 -1.41
C TYR A 46 -0.17 7.66 -1.31
N LYS A 47 0.66 8.71 -1.35
CA LYS A 47 0.19 10.10 -1.48
C LYS A 47 -0.46 10.39 -2.83
N ILE A 48 0.05 9.80 -3.92
CA ILE A 48 -0.62 9.87 -5.22
C ILE A 48 -2.00 9.23 -5.12
N LEU A 49 -2.11 8.05 -4.50
CA LEU A 49 -3.39 7.40 -4.25
C LEU A 49 -4.32 8.23 -3.36
N GLU A 50 -3.81 8.99 -2.37
CA GLU A 50 -4.63 9.92 -1.60
C GLU A 50 -5.21 11.04 -2.46
N GLY A 51 -4.41 11.58 -3.39
CA GLY A 51 -4.86 12.57 -4.36
C GLY A 51 -5.95 11.99 -5.27
N GLU A 52 -5.75 10.77 -5.76
CA GLU A 52 -6.72 10.06 -6.60
C GLU A 52 -8.02 9.73 -5.86
N LEU A 53 -7.93 9.30 -4.60
CA LEU A 53 -9.11 9.10 -3.75
C LEU A 53 -9.84 10.44 -3.53
N GLY A 54 -9.09 11.50 -3.25
CA GLY A 54 -9.65 12.82 -2.98
C GLY A 54 -10.54 12.79 -1.74
N ASP A 55 -11.80 13.19 -1.91
CA ASP A 55 -12.81 13.13 -0.85
C ASP A 55 -13.85 12.03 -1.08
N LYS A 56 -13.64 11.18 -2.10
CA LYS A 56 -14.52 10.04 -2.39
C LYS A 56 -14.45 9.03 -1.23
N PRO A 57 -15.56 8.36 -0.89
CA PRO A 57 -15.52 7.30 0.13
C PRO A 57 -14.73 6.07 -0.34
N TYR A 58 -14.68 5.82 -1.64
CA TYR A 58 -14.00 4.71 -2.30
C TYR A 58 -13.30 5.18 -3.60
N PHE A 59 -12.34 4.41 -4.09
CA PHE A 59 -11.74 4.65 -5.40
C PHE A 59 -12.76 4.49 -6.54
N GLY A 60 -13.78 3.63 -6.35
CA GLY A 60 -14.93 3.51 -7.24
C GLY A 60 -15.94 4.67 -7.19
N GLY A 61 -15.66 5.76 -6.47
CA GLY A 61 -16.63 6.84 -6.27
C GLY A 61 -17.45 6.65 -5.00
N GLU A 62 -18.76 6.81 -5.12
CA GLU A 62 -19.72 6.58 -4.02
C GLU A 62 -19.80 5.10 -3.63
N ASN A 63 -19.46 4.21 -4.54
CA ASN A 63 -19.56 2.77 -4.38
C ASN A 63 -18.19 2.10 -4.35
N PHE A 64 -18.08 1.02 -3.58
CA PHE A 64 -16.91 0.15 -3.58
C PHE A 64 -16.73 -0.49 -4.97
N GLY A 65 -15.60 -0.22 -5.62
CA GLY A 65 -15.35 -0.57 -7.00
C GLY A 65 -14.12 -1.45 -7.22
N TYR A 66 -13.73 -1.59 -8.49
CA TYR A 66 -12.64 -2.46 -8.92
C TYR A 66 -11.30 -2.12 -8.25
N LEU A 67 -10.92 -0.83 -8.24
CA LEU A 67 -9.64 -0.42 -7.65
C LEU A 67 -9.64 -0.63 -6.12
N ASP A 68 -10.80 -0.52 -5.47
CA ASP A 68 -10.90 -0.85 -4.04
C ASP A 68 -10.65 -2.33 -3.78
N VAL A 69 -11.23 -3.21 -4.60
CA VAL A 69 -10.99 -4.67 -4.55
C VAL A 69 -9.52 -4.99 -4.78
N ALA A 70 -8.87 -4.30 -5.73
CA ALA A 70 -7.47 -4.53 -6.06
C ALA A 70 -6.52 -4.07 -4.95
N LEU A 71 -6.79 -2.93 -4.31
CA LEU A 71 -5.90 -2.32 -3.33
C LEU A 71 -6.11 -2.81 -1.89
N ILE A 72 -7.35 -3.14 -1.51
CA ILE A 72 -7.64 -3.47 -0.10
C ILE A 72 -6.88 -4.68 0.45
N PRO A 73 -6.47 -5.71 -0.33
CA PRO A 73 -5.67 -6.81 0.20
C PRO A 73 -4.33 -6.34 0.81
N PHE A 74 -3.72 -5.26 0.29
CA PHE A 74 -2.47 -4.72 0.84
C PHE A 74 -2.64 -4.13 2.23
N TYR A 75 -3.86 -3.78 2.64
CA TYR A 75 -4.09 -3.33 4.01
C TYR A 75 -3.68 -4.39 5.04
N SER A 76 -3.86 -5.68 4.73
CA SER A 76 -3.38 -6.79 5.58
C SER A 76 -1.85 -6.80 5.80
N TRP A 77 -1.10 -6.13 4.92
CA TRP A 77 0.36 -6.02 4.99
C TRP A 77 0.85 -4.72 5.65
N PHE A 78 -0.03 -3.76 5.94
CA PHE A 78 0.39 -2.45 6.48
C PHE A 78 1.19 -2.59 7.76
N TYR A 79 0.76 -3.47 8.68
CA TYR A 79 1.51 -3.75 9.90
C TYR A 79 2.93 -4.25 9.60
N ALA A 80 3.10 -5.16 8.64
CA ALA A 80 4.42 -5.62 8.24
C ALA A 80 5.28 -4.48 7.66
N TYR A 81 4.69 -3.63 6.80
CA TYR A 81 5.38 -2.48 6.22
C TYR A 81 5.84 -1.47 7.28
N GLU A 82 4.99 -1.16 8.26
CA GLU A 82 5.33 -0.24 9.36
C GLU A 82 6.47 -0.78 10.22
N ILE A 83 6.44 -2.08 10.55
CA ILE A 83 7.48 -2.73 11.35
C ILE A 83 8.81 -2.79 10.58
N PHE A 84 8.81 -3.30 9.35
CA PHE A 84 10.07 -3.44 8.59
C PHE A 84 10.62 -2.11 8.10
N GLY A 85 9.77 -1.19 7.65
CA GLY A 85 10.18 0.12 7.15
C GLY A 85 10.36 1.18 8.26
N ASN A 86 10.06 0.85 9.52
CA ASN A 86 10.15 1.75 10.66
C ASN A 86 9.49 3.12 10.39
N PHE A 87 8.20 3.11 10.06
CA PHE A 87 7.40 4.30 9.80
C PHE A 87 5.93 4.05 10.12
N ASN A 88 5.14 5.13 10.20
CA ASN A 88 3.71 5.04 10.46
C ASN A 88 2.92 5.48 9.23
N ILE A 89 2.15 4.58 8.64
CA ILE A 89 1.39 4.83 7.41
C ILE A 89 0.25 5.81 7.69
N GLU A 90 -0.42 5.72 8.85
CA GLU A 90 -1.53 6.63 9.18
C GLU A 90 -1.08 8.10 9.26
N THR A 91 0.14 8.35 9.73
CA THR A 91 0.71 9.71 9.81
C THR A 91 1.10 10.22 8.42
N GLN A 92 1.60 9.34 7.54
CA GLN A 92 2.08 9.71 6.22
C GLN A 92 0.95 9.81 5.17
N CYS A 93 -0.07 8.96 5.30
CA CYS A 93 -1.17 8.75 4.37
C CYS A 93 -2.51 8.52 5.12
N PRO A 94 -3.02 9.52 5.87
CA PRO A 94 -4.21 9.39 6.71
C PRO A 94 -5.50 9.06 5.95
N LYS A 95 -5.70 9.58 4.73
CA LYS A 95 -6.88 9.29 3.90
C LYS A 95 -6.89 7.84 3.43
N ILE A 96 -5.74 7.25 3.12
CA ILE A 96 -5.65 5.81 2.79
C ILE A 96 -6.05 4.96 4.00
N VAL A 97 -5.53 5.27 5.18
CA VAL A 97 -5.90 4.50 6.39
C VAL A 97 -7.38 4.65 6.71
N ALA A 98 -7.93 5.86 6.58
CA ALA A 98 -9.36 6.10 6.73
C ALA A 98 -10.21 5.31 5.71
N TRP A 99 -9.79 5.29 4.44
CA TRP A 99 -10.42 4.49 3.38
C TRP A 99 -10.38 2.99 3.69
N ALA A 100 -9.23 2.47 4.13
CA ALA A 100 -9.08 1.06 4.45
C ALA A 100 -9.96 0.65 5.65
N LYS A 101 -9.96 1.46 6.72
CA LYS A 101 -10.86 1.30 7.88
C LYS A 101 -12.34 1.30 7.44
N ARG A 102 -12.71 2.12 6.45
CA ARG A 102 -14.07 2.14 5.87
C ARG A 102 -14.38 0.85 5.10
N CYS A 103 -13.44 0.38 4.27
CA CYS A 103 -13.56 -0.88 3.55
C CYS A 103 -13.72 -2.08 4.48
N MET A 104 -13.03 -2.11 5.63
CA MET A 104 -13.15 -3.16 6.64
C MET A 104 -14.54 -3.28 7.27
N LYS A 105 -15.40 -2.25 7.17
CA LYS A 105 -16.80 -2.35 7.61
C LYS A 105 -17.64 -3.25 6.69
N ARG A 106 -17.16 -3.58 5.49
CA ARG A 106 -17.83 -4.50 4.57
C ARG A 106 -17.52 -5.94 4.97
N ALA A 107 -18.56 -6.75 5.18
CA ALA A 107 -18.41 -8.16 5.52
C ALA A 107 -17.61 -8.96 4.48
N SER A 108 -17.70 -8.60 3.19
CA SER A 108 -16.91 -9.23 2.12
C SER A 108 -15.41 -8.97 2.27
N VAL A 109 -15.02 -7.80 2.78
CA VAL A 109 -13.62 -7.44 2.97
C VAL A 109 -13.10 -8.05 4.27
N SER A 110 -13.78 -7.83 5.38
CA SER A 110 -13.31 -8.29 6.70
C SER A 110 -13.20 -9.81 6.81
N LYS A 111 -14.03 -10.57 6.08
CA LYS A 111 -13.93 -12.04 6.03
C LYS A 111 -12.84 -12.56 5.09
N SER A 112 -12.32 -11.72 4.19
CA SER A 112 -11.36 -12.13 3.15
C SER A 112 -9.93 -11.76 3.48
N LEU A 113 -9.70 -10.70 4.25
CA LEU A 113 -8.37 -10.24 4.59
C LEU A 113 -7.71 -11.15 5.64
N ALA A 114 -6.43 -11.45 5.42
CA ALA A 114 -5.62 -12.14 6.42
C ALA A 114 -5.37 -11.25 7.64
N ASP A 115 -5.15 -11.89 8.79
CA ASP A 115 -4.76 -11.20 10.02
C ASP A 115 -3.39 -10.51 9.85
N PHE A 116 -3.29 -9.28 10.33
CA PHE A 116 -2.09 -8.43 10.18
C PHE A 116 -0.84 -9.06 10.79
N HIS A 117 -0.96 -9.71 11.96
CA HIS A 117 0.18 -10.33 12.63
C HIS A 117 0.61 -11.61 11.90
N LYS A 118 -0.33 -12.40 11.40
CA LYS A 118 -0.01 -13.59 10.58
C LYS A 118 0.71 -13.23 9.29
N VAL A 119 0.33 -12.13 8.65
CA VAL A 119 1.03 -11.62 7.46
C VAL A 119 2.46 -11.17 7.80
N HIS A 120 2.64 -10.44 8.90
CA HIS A 120 3.97 -10.07 9.38
C HIS A 120 4.83 -11.30 9.73
N GLU A 121 4.29 -12.28 10.46
CA GLU A 121 5.00 -13.54 10.77
C GLU A 121 5.41 -14.30 9.51
N TYR A 122 4.53 -14.34 8.51
CA TYR A 122 4.83 -14.94 7.22
C TYR A 122 5.97 -14.20 6.51
N ALA A 123 5.90 -12.87 6.44
CA ALA A 123 6.94 -12.03 5.85
C ALA A 123 8.29 -12.22 6.58
N LEU A 124 8.29 -12.26 7.91
CA LEU A 124 9.48 -12.52 8.73
C LEU A 124 10.11 -13.89 8.41
N LYS A 125 9.29 -14.94 8.26
CA LYS A 125 9.79 -16.27 7.85
C LYS A 125 10.45 -16.23 6.47
N LEU A 126 9.88 -15.48 5.53
CA LEU A 126 10.48 -15.30 4.20
C LEU A 126 11.78 -14.52 4.26
N ARG A 127 11.86 -13.43 5.04
CA ARG A 127 13.09 -12.66 5.22
C ARG A 127 14.24 -13.53 5.73
N LYS A 128 13.98 -14.34 6.78
CA LYS A 128 14.95 -15.31 7.30
C LYS A 128 15.36 -16.36 6.28
N LYS A 129 14.39 -16.92 5.54
CA LYS A 129 14.65 -17.92 4.49
C LYS A 129 15.57 -17.38 3.39
N HIS A 130 15.48 -16.09 3.09
CA HIS A 130 16.26 -15.42 2.05
C HIS A 130 17.51 -14.69 2.57
N GLY A 131 17.87 -14.83 3.86
CA GLY A 131 19.07 -14.19 4.45
C GLY A 131 19.00 -12.66 4.48
N ILE A 132 17.80 -12.10 4.47
CA ILE A 132 17.59 -10.66 4.64
C ILE A 132 17.80 -10.31 6.11
N ASP A 133 17.16 -11.10 7.00
CA ASP A 133 17.33 -11.06 8.46
C ASP A 133 18.23 -12.17 8.97
#